data_AF-A0A8J7BS07-F1
#
_entry.id   AF-A0A8J7BS07-F1
#
_cell.length_a   1.000
_cell.length_b   1.000
_cell.length_c   1.000
_cell.angle_alpha   90.00
_cell.angle_beta   90.00
_cell.angle_gamma   90.00
#
_symmetry.space_group_name_H-M   'P 1'
#
loop_
_entity.id
_entity.type
_entity.pdbx_description
1 polymer ?
#
loop_
_entity_poly.entity_id
_entity_poly.type
_entity_poly.pdbx_seq_one_letter_code
_entity_poly.pdbx_strand_id
1 'polypeptide(L)'
;MTQKLETRTDLTHNLAAACTVFAQFVGSISTASKLVALHDSDADGVTAGVVWQQAFQRAGFVAPTRVIPDRERNAWTVSNRDRVKTEHPERLFVLDLGSQAEPVLAGVPTCFIDHHHPEGVPPGDTLISAYTWDPVPNTSLLVWDLCQAIADISDLDWVAAIGIVSDLGDRAPFELLSTAKRKYTAKYLKEATVLINAIRRASHYNPEAAAQALLTHSNPKELVNSTSDAVQQLRSARAEVKAAMEAG
;
A
#
# COMPACT_ATOMS: atom_id res chain seq x y z
N MET A 1 39.21 21.23 -2.19
CA MET A 1 37.92 21.34 -1.48
C MET A 1 36.82 20.98 -2.47
N THR A 2 36.52 19.69 -2.60
CA THR A 2 35.42 19.21 -3.43
C THR A 2 35.02 17.85 -2.85
N GLN A 3 34.16 17.89 -1.83
CA GLN A 3 33.50 16.69 -1.33
C GLN A 3 32.55 16.27 -2.45
N LYS A 4 32.83 15.11 -3.07
CA LYS A 4 31.84 14.44 -3.92
C LYS A 4 30.60 14.21 -3.08
N LEU A 5 29.48 14.81 -3.46
CA LEU A 5 28.17 14.34 -3.05
C LEU A 5 28.04 12.92 -3.63
N GLU A 6 28.28 11.92 -2.80
CA GLU A 6 27.86 10.56 -3.10
C GLU A 6 26.33 10.56 -3.09
N THR A 7 25.75 10.50 -4.28
CA THR A 7 24.36 10.11 -4.47
C THR A 7 24.19 8.71 -3.90
N ARG A 8 23.66 8.61 -2.68
CA ARG A 8 23.13 7.35 -2.13
C ARG A 8 21.87 6.98 -2.90
N THR A 9 22.05 6.44 -4.10
CA THR A 9 21.07 5.57 -4.74
C THR A 9 21.40 4.13 -4.36
N ASP A 10 21.39 3.85 -3.05
CA ASP A 10 21.36 2.46 -2.59
C ASP A 10 19.94 1.96 -2.86
N LEU A 11 19.69 1.49 -4.08
CA LEU A 11 18.52 0.66 -4.34
C LEU A 11 18.58 -0.49 -3.34
N THR A 12 17.52 -0.66 -2.56
CA THR A 12 17.40 -1.80 -1.67
C THR A 12 17.40 -3.06 -2.54
N HIS A 13 18.52 -3.77 -2.67
CA HIS A 13 18.66 -4.86 -3.65
C HIS A 13 18.02 -6.20 -3.23
N ASN A 14 17.59 -6.30 -1.97
CA ASN A 14 16.88 -7.45 -1.42
C ASN A 14 16.12 -7.05 -0.15
N LEU A 15 15.33 -7.98 0.38
CA LEU A 15 14.49 -7.74 1.55
C LEU A 15 15.29 -7.35 2.80
N ALA A 16 16.46 -7.96 3.05
CA ALA A 16 17.26 -7.62 4.23
C ALA A 16 17.78 -6.17 4.20
N ALA A 17 18.22 -5.70 3.03
CA ALA A 17 18.61 -4.32 2.81
C ALA A 17 17.40 -3.37 2.97
N ALA A 18 16.25 -3.74 2.42
CA ALA A 18 15.01 -2.98 2.56
C ALA A 18 14.57 -2.85 4.03
N CYS A 19 14.59 -3.94 4.80
CA CYS A 19 14.28 -3.92 6.22
C CYS A 19 15.25 -3.02 7.01
N THR A 20 16.53 -3.01 6.64
CA THR A 20 17.53 -2.14 7.27
C THR A 20 17.23 -0.66 7.01
N VAL A 21 16.95 -0.30 5.75
CA VAL A 21 16.60 1.08 5.37
C VAL A 21 15.28 1.51 6.03
N PHE A 22 14.27 0.64 6.04
CA PHE A 22 12.99 0.89 6.69
C PHE A 22 13.15 1.11 8.20
N ALA A 23 13.90 0.25 8.88
CA ALA A 23 14.16 0.37 10.30
C ALA A 23 14.92 1.68 10.64
N GLN A 24 15.86 2.10 9.80
CA GLN A 24 16.55 3.39 9.96
C GLN A 24 15.59 4.58 9.80
N PHE A 25 14.74 4.55 8.76
CA PHE A 25 13.74 5.59 8.54
C PHE A 25 12.78 5.68 9.73
N VAL A 26 12.15 4.56 10.09
CA VAL A 26 11.15 4.50 11.18
C VAL A 26 11.76 4.78 12.55
N GLY A 27 12.98 4.30 12.83
CA GLY A 27 13.69 4.55 14.08
C GLY A 27 14.00 6.04 14.34
N SER A 28 13.93 6.89 13.31
CA SER A 28 14.07 8.35 13.45
C SER A 28 12.77 9.09 13.77
N ILE A 29 11.64 8.37 13.83
CA ILE A 29 10.30 8.94 13.95
C ILE A 29 9.81 8.79 15.40
N SER A 30 9.31 9.89 15.98
CA SER A 30 8.60 9.84 17.26
C SER A 30 7.24 9.17 17.08
N THR A 31 6.80 8.34 18.03
CA THR A 31 5.46 7.74 18.01
C THR A 31 4.33 8.78 18.12
N ALA A 32 4.65 10.00 18.55
CA ALA A 32 3.74 11.14 18.57
C ALA A 32 3.66 11.90 17.23
N SER A 33 4.56 11.64 16.28
CA SER A 33 4.58 12.36 15.00
C SER A 33 3.36 12.03 14.13
N LYS A 34 2.84 13.03 13.42
CA LYS A 34 1.75 12.86 12.45
C LYS A 34 2.25 12.14 11.20
N LEU A 35 1.91 10.85 11.09
CA LEU A 35 2.25 10.01 9.93
C LEU A 35 1.11 9.96 8.93
N VAL A 36 1.45 10.16 7.67
CA VAL A 36 0.51 10.05 6.56
C VAL A 36 1.05 9.08 5.51
N ALA A 37 0.19 8.21 4.99
CA ALA A 37 0.49 7.38 3.84
C ALA A 37 -0.44 7.72 2.67
N LEU A 38 0.13 8.20 1.58
CA LEU A 38 -0.57 8.29 0.29
C LEU A 38 -0.34 6.97 -0.46
N HIS A 39 -1.39 6.30 -0.90
CA HIS A 39 -1.28 4.98 -1.55
C HIS A 39 -2.13 4.88 -2.82
N ASP A 40 -1.78 4.03 -3.79
CA ASP A 40 -2.66 3.75 -4.95
C ASP A 40 -4.03 3.24 -4.48
N SER A 41 -5.05 3.50 -5.28
CA SER A 41 -6.44 3.14 -5.06
C SER A 41 -6.84 1.78 -5.60
N ASP A 42 -5.92 1.03 -6.17
CA ASP A 42 -6.17 -0.36 -6.49
C ASP A 42 -5.96 -1.31 -5.33
N ALA A 43 -6.19 -2.60 -5.55
CA ALA A 43 -6.11 -3.56 -4.47
C ALA A 43 -4.68 -3.75 -3.93
N ASP A 44 -3.62 -3.50 -4.71
CA ASP A 44 -2.25 -3.53 -4.17
C ASP A 44 -2.04 -2.32 -3.24
N GLY A 45 -2.16 -1.10 -3.76
CA GLY A 45 -2.00 0.12 -2.97
C GLY A 45 -2.93 0.20 -1.74
N VAL A 46 -4.21 -0.19 -1.87
CA VAL A 46 -5.16 -0.19 -0.73
C VAL A 46 -4.73 -1.20 0.34
N THR A 47 -4.31 -2.41 -0.05
CA THR A 47 -3.86 -3.41 0.92
C THR A 47 -2.54 -3.01 1.56
N ALA A 48 -1.62 -2.41 0.80
CA ALA A 48 -0.38 -1.81 1.33
C ALA A 48 -0.68 -0.73 2.39
N GLY A 49 -1.61 0.19 2.08
CA GLY A 49 -2.04 1.22 3.02
C GLY A 49 -2.63 0.62 4.31
N VAL A 50 -3.51 -0.38 4.21
CA VAL A 50 -4.12 -1.02 5.38
C VAL A 50 -3.10 -1.73 6.26
N VAL A 51 -2.17 -2.49 5.65
CA VAL A 51 -1.08 -3.14 6.38
C VAL A 51 -0.22 -2.10 7.09
N TRP A 52 0.16 -1.03 6.39
CA TRP A 52 0.90 0.08 6.98
C TRP A 52 0.16 0.68 8.18
N GLN A 53 -1.12 1.03 8.03
CA GLN A 53 -1.88 1.66 9.11
C GLN A 53 -1.92 0.78 10.37
N GLN A 54 -2.27 -0.49 10.20
CA GLN A 54 -2.36 -1.43 11.31
C GLN A 54 -1.01 -1.68 11.98
N ALA A 55 0.06 -1.83 11.20
CA ALA A 55 1.40 -2.03 11.74
C ALA A 55 1.86 -0.84 12.59
N PHE A 56 1.70 0.38 12.09
CA PHE A 56 2.10 1.58 12.82
C PHE A 56 1.22 1.81 14.06
N GLN A 57 -0.09 1.55 13.99
CA GLN A 57 -0.94 1.58 15.18
C GLN A 57 -0.47 0.61 16.26
N ARG A 58 -0.15 -0.63 15.88
CA ARG A 58 0.36 -1.66 16.81
C ARG A 58 1.76 -1.34 17.35
N ALA A 59 2.58 -0.65 16.58
CA ALA A 59 3.88 -0.14 17.01
C ALA A 59 3.77 1.09 17.95
N GLY A 60 2.56 1.56 18.26
CA GLY A 60 2.31 2.63 19.22
C GLY A 60 2.23 4.04 18.64
N PHE A 61 2.16 4.19 17.32
CA PHE A 61 1.94 5.49 16.69
C PHE A 61 0.49 5.94 16.89
N VAL A 62 0.31 7.17 17.37
CA VAL A 62 -0.98 7.66 17.91
C VAL A 62 -2.12 7.61 16.89
N ALA A 63 -1.87 7.97 15.63
CA ALA A 63 -2.89 8.00 14.59
C ALA A 63 -2.30 8.04 13.16
N PRO A 64 -1.69 6.94 12.66
CA PRO A 64 -1.30 6.88 11.26
C PRO A 64 -2.53 7.04 10.36
N THR A 65 -2.47 8.00 9.43
CA THR A 65 -3.58 8.37 8.55
C THR A 65 -3.28 7.96 7.11
N ARG A 66 -4.26 7.37 6.44
CA ARG A 66 -4.18 7.07 5.00
C ARG A 66 -4.84 8.20 4.21
N VAL A 67 -4.26 8.55 3.07
CA VAL A 67 -4.82 9.48 2.09
C VAL A 67 -4.98 8.73 0.78
N ILE A 68 -6.15 8.87 0.17
CA ILE A 68 -6.47 8.24 -1.12
C ILE A 68 -6.37 9.31 -2.22
N PRO A 69 -5.61 9.04 -3.29
CA PRO A 69 -5.51 9.94 -4.42
C PRO A 69 -6.83 10.01 -5.18
N ASP A 70 -7.00 11.06 -5.97
CA ASP A 70 -8.00 11.11 -7.03
C ASP A 70 -7.83 9.96 -8.06
N ARG A 71 -8.72 9.94 -9.06
CA ARG A 71 -8.71 8.91 -10.11
C ARG A 71 -7.46 8.92 -10.99
N GLU A 72 -6.67 10.00 -10.98
CA GLU A 72 -5.43 10.06 -11.75
C GLU A 72 -4.34 9.20 -11.12
N ARG A 73 -4.44 8.94 -9.79
CA ARG A 73 -3.54 8.03 -9.06
C ARG A 73 -2.07 8.45 -9.23
N ASN A 74 -1.83 9.75 -9.12
CA ASN A 74 -0.52 10.35 -9.27
C ASN A 74 -0.26 11.27 -8.07
N ALA A 75 0.79 10.95 -7.30
CA ALA A 75 1.12 11.67 -6.08
C ALA A 75 1.48 13.16 -6.30
N TRP A 76 1.91 13.52 -7.51
CA TRP A 76 2.43 14.85 -7.86
C TRP A 76 1.37 15.80 -8.42
N THR A 77 0.12 15.36 -8.61
CA THR A 77 -0.96 16.28 -9.01
C THR A 77 -1.22 17.31 -7.91
N VAL A 78 -1.63 18.52 -8.29
CA VAL A 78 -1.97 19.57 -7.32
C VAL A 78 -3.05 19.09 -6.35
N SER A 79 -4.07 18.37 -6.85
CA SER A 79 -5.14 17.85 -6.00
C SER A 79 -4.65 16.85 -4.96
N ASN A 80 -3.78 15.91 -5.35
CA ASN A 80 -3.28 14.89 -4.42
C ASN A 80 -2.29 15.47 -3.41
N ARG A 81 -1.47 16.44 -3.82
CA ARG A 81 -0.61 17.20 -2.91
C ARG A 81 -1.42 17.97 -1.87
N ASP A 82 -2.49 18.64 -2.29
CA ASP A 82 -3.37 19.38 -1.37
C ASP A 82 -4.04 18.44 -0.37
N ARG A 83 -4.53 17.26 -0.81
CA ARG A 83 -5.09 16.22 0.07
C ARG A 83 -4.10 15.78 1.15
N VAL A 84 -2.86 15.48 0.76
CA VAL A 84 -1.81 15.08 1.71
C VAL A 84 -1.46 16.25 2.65
N LYS A 85 -1.38 17.47 2.12
CA LYS A 85 -1.05 18.67 2.89
C LYS A 85 -2.09 18.98 3.96
N THR A 86 -3.38 18.73 3.71
CA THR A 86 -4.47 18.90 4.69
C THR A 86 -4.29 18.01 5.91
N GLU A 87 -3.60 16.88 5.79
CA GLU A 87 -3.29 16.02 6.93
C GLU A 87 -2.08 16.49 7.75
N HIS A 88 -1.39 17.55 7.34
CA HIS A 88 -0.24 18.13 8.03
C HIS A 88 0.84 17.08 8.43
N PRO A 89 1.35 16.27 7.50
CA PRO A 89 2.33 15.23 7.83
C PRO A 89 3.64 15.80 8.35
N GLU A 90 4.15 15.19 9.41
CA GLU A 90 5.56 15.32 9.81
C GLU A 90 6.44 14.30 9.08
N ARG A 91 5.85 13.16 8.70
CA ARG A 91 6.46 12.12 7.86
C ARG A 91 5.44 11.59 6.87
N LEU A 92 5.89 11.43 5.63
CA LEU A 92 5.07 10.91 4.55
C LEU A 92 5.57 9.53 4.12
N PHE A 93 4.62 8.64 3.83
CA PHE A 93 4.85 7.42 3.09
C PHE A 93 4.11 7.52 1.76
N VAL A 94 4.75 7.08 0.68
CA VAL A 94 4.13 6.95 -0.64
C VAL A 94 4.21 5.49 -1.03
N LEU A 95 3.05 4.87 -1.23
CA LEU A 95 2.93 3.43 -1.46
C LEU A 95 2.32 3.20 -2.85
N ASP A 96 3.01 2.47 -3.71
CA ASP A 96 2.47 1.99 -4.99
C ASP A 96 2.14 3.07 -6.03
N LEU A 97 2.78 4.24 -5.94
CA LEU A 97 2.51 5.41 -6.81
C LEU A 97 3.72 5.88 -7.61
N GLY A 98 4.79 5.10 -7.59
CA GLY A 98 6.10 5.41 -8.14
C GLY A 98 6.96 6.29 -7.23
N SER A 99 8.07 6.75 -7.81
CA SER A 99 9.00 7.70 -7.19
C SER A 99 9.55 8.64 -8.27
N GLN A 100 9.72 9.91 -7.93
CA GLN A 100 10.25 10.95 -8.83
C GLN A 100 11.28 11.82 -8.09
N ALA A 101 12.13 12.53 -8.82
CA ALA A 101 13.09 13.47 -8.23
C ALA A 101 12.43 14.70 -7.57
N GLU A 102 11.19 15.02 -7.96
CA GLU A 102 10.40 16.09 -7.35
C GLU A 102 9.73 15.58 -6.05
N PRO A 103 9.79 16.32 -4.93
CA PRO A 103 9.12 15.89 -3.71
C PRO A 103 7.60 16.00 -3.82
N VAL A 104 6.86 15.08 -3.20
CA VAL A 104 5.38 15.19 -3.11
C VAL A 104 5.02 16.45 -2.32
N LEU A 105 5.62 16.62 -1.13
CA LEU A 105 5.54 17.85 -0.34
C LEU A 105 6.94 18.34 0.03
N ALA A 106 7.25 19.59 -0.31
CA ALA A 106 8.54 20.19 0.03
C ALA A 106 8.73 20.27 1.56
N GLY A 107 9.88 19.81 2.04
CA GLY A 107 10.25 19.87 3.46
C GLY A 107 9.63 18.80 4.36
N VAL A 108 8.83 17.88 3.81
CA VAL A 108 8.30 16.72 4.55
C VAL A 108 9.12 15.49 4.16
N PRO A 109 9.91 14.90 5.08
CA PRO A 109 10.66 13.69 4.77
C PRO A 109 9.73 12.55 4.36
N THR A 110 10.01 11.97 3.19
CA THR A 110 9.17 10.97 2.55
C THR A 110 9.89 9.63 2.40
N CYS A 111 9.18 8.54 2.69
CA CYS A 111 9.60 7.18 2.37
C CYS A 111 8.72 6.62 1.24
N PHE A 112 9.30 6.43 0.06
CA PHE A 112 8.67 5.78 -1.07
C PHE A 112 8.89 4.27 -0.96
N ILE A 113 7.80 3.49 -1.00
CA ILE A 113 7.84 2.02 -0.99
C ILE A 113 7.10 1.54 -2.24
N ASP A 114 7.84 0.92 -3.16
CA ASP A 114 7.30 0.65 -4.49
C ASP A 114 8.00 -0.52 -5.21
N HIS A 115 7.37 -0.99 -6.28
CA HIS A 115 7.88 -2.01 -7.19
C HIS A 115 7.93 -1.53 -8.66
N HIS A 116 7.38 -0.37 -8.98
CA HIS A 116 7.47 0.27 -10.30
C HIS A 116 8.90 0.76 -10.62
N HIS A 117 9.16 1.03 -11.90
CA HIS A 117 10.42 1.64 -12.33
C HIS A 117 10.61 3.01 -11.67
N PRO A 118 11.70 3.23 -10.90
CA PRO A 118 11.93 4.49 -10.23
C PRO A 118 12.31 5.60 -11.23
N GLU A 119 11.66 6.76 -11.16
CA GLU A 119 11.99 7.94 -11.98
C GLU A 119 12.88 8.95 -11.23
N GLY A 120 13.17 8.69 -9.96
CA GLY A 120 14.08 9.46 -9.12
C GLY A 120 13.69 9.41 -7.65
N VAL A 121 14.49 10.05 -6.80
CA VAL A 121 14.16 10.27 -5.39
C VAL A 121 14.58 11.68 -5.00
N PRO A 122 13.74 12.46 -4.29
CA PRO A 122 14.13 13.79 -3.85
C PRO A 122 15.31 13.72 -2.87
N PRO A 123 16.22 14.71 -2.87
CA PRO A 123 17.32 14.73 -1.92
C PRO A 123 16.83 14.73 -0.45
N GLY A 124 17.28 13.76 0.34
CA GLY A 124 16.91 13.61 1.75
C GLY A 124 15.73 12.68 2.00
N ASP A 125 15.01 12.26 0.96
CA ASP A 125 13.96 11.24 1.05
C ASP A 125 14.55 9.83 0.94
N THR A 126 13.73 8.84 1.30
CA THR A 126 14.08 7.41 1.29
C THR A 126 13.31 6.70 0.19
N LEU A 127 14.00 5.87 -0.59
CA LEU A 127 13.39 4.98 -1.57
C LEU A 127 13.68 3.52 -1.20
N ILE A 128 12.62 2.75 -1.02
CA ILE A 128 12.65 1.29 -0.93
C ILE A 128 11.96 0.77 -2.19
N SER A 129 12.76 0.25 -3.13
CA SER A 129 12.26 -0.22 -4.42
C SER A 129 12.60 -1.69 -4.64
N ALA A 130 11.58 -2.48 -4.94
CA ALA A 130 11.70 -3.87 -5.32
C ALA A 130 11.88 -4.10 -6.83
N TYR A 131 11.90 -3.04 -7.64
CA TYR A 131 11.88 -3.11 -9.12
C TYR A 131 12.93 -4.05 -9.74
N THR A 132 14.09 -4.20 -9.08
CA THR A 132 15.21 -5.04 -9.56
C THR A 132 15.32 -6.41 -8.88
N TRP A 133 14.35 -6.79 -8.04
CA TRP A 133 14.37 -8.07 -7.34
C TRP A 133 13.93 -9.21 -8.25
N ASP A 134 14.27 -10.43 -7.86
CA ASP A 134 13.80 -11.64 -8.54
C ASP A 134 13.35 -12.71 -7.51
N PRO A 135 12.05 -13.03 -7.43
CA PRO A 135 10.93 -12.34 -8.10
C PRO A 135 10.67 -10.94 -7.52
N VAL A 136 10.06 -10.04 -8.31
CA VAL A 136 9.63 -8.70 -7.85
C VAL A 136 8.36 -8.82 -7.00
N PRO A 137 8.37 -8.55 -5.68
CA PRO A 137 7.15 -8.46 -4.87
C PRO A 137 6.32 -7.23 -5.27
N ASN A 138 5.00 -7.34 -5.17
CA ASN A 138 4.09 -6.20 -5.24
C ASN A 138 4.17 -5.37 -3.94
N THR A 139 3.64 -4.15 -3.95
CA THR A 139 3.84 -3.19 -2.86
C THR A 139 3.27 -3.68 -1.52
N SER A 140 2.10 -4.33 -1.51
CA SER A 140 1.47 -4.84 -0.29
C SER A 140 2.29 -5.91 0.41
N LEU A 141 2.94 -6.80 -0.37
CA LEU A 141 3.82 -7.83 0.17
C LEU A 141 5.08 -7.18 0.76
N LEU A 142 5.67 -6.23 0.02
CA LEU A 142 6.85 -5.49 0.48
C LEU A 142 6.55 -4.75 1.79
N VAL A 143 5.44 -4.03 1.88
CA VAL A 143 5.04 -3.34 3.12
C VAL A 143 4.79 -4.33 4.26
N TRP A 144 4.15 -5.47 4.00
CA TRP A 144 3.94 -6.49 5.03
C TRP A 144 5.25 -7.05 5.56
N ASP A 145 6.22 -7.37 4.70
CA ASP A 145 7.53 -7.87 5.13
C ASP A 145 8.29 -6.81 5.95
N LEU A 146 8.28 -5.54 5.53
CA LEU A 146 8.97 -4.45 6.24
C LEU A 146 8.34 -4.18 7.61
N CYS A 147 7.01 -4.16 7.68
CA CYS A 147 6.27 -3.81 8.89
C CYS A 147 6.36 -4.88 10.00
N GLN A 148 6.72 -6.13 9.67
CA GLN A 148 7.00 -7.17 10.68
C GLN A 148 8.15 -6.79 11.62
N ALA A 149 9.04 -5.87 11.21
CA ALA A 149 10.13 -5.40 12.06
C ALA A 149 9.67 -4.48 13.22
N ILE A 150 8.45 -3.92 13.14
CA ILE A 150 7.95 -2.92 14.10
C ILE A 150 6.71 -3.37 14.88
N ALA A 151 5.98 -4.38 14.39
CA ALA A 151 4.82 -4.94 15.07
C ALA A 151 4.54 -6.38 14.61
N ASP A 152 3.89 -7.18 15.46
CA ASP A 152 3.27 -8.44 15.02
C ASP A 152 2.02 -8.12 14.19
N ILE A 153 2.09 -8.46 12.90
CA ILE A 153 1.04 -8.32 11.89
C ILE A 153 0.82 -9.62 11.13
N SER A 154 1.14 -10.75 11.74
CA SER A 154 1.01 -12.08 11.13
C SER A 154 -0.44 -12.45 10.78
N ASP A 155 -1.42 -11.80 11.40
CA ASP A 155 -2.85 -11.90 11.10
C ASP A 155 -3.29 -11.07 9.86
N LEU A 156 -2.43 -10.19 9.35
CA LEU A 156 -2.67 -9.42 8.11
C LEU A 156 -2.14 -10.13 6.84
N ASP A 157 -1.64 -11.36 6.98
CA ASP A 157 -1.14 -12.20 5.88
C ASP A 157 -2.14 -12.31 4.71
N TRP A 158 -3.44 -12.39 4.99
CA TRP A 158 -4.48 -12.44 3.97
C TRP A 158 -4.69 -11.10 3.24
N VAL A 159 -4.44 -9.96 3.90
CA VAL A 159 -4.54 -8.63 3.30
C VAL A 159 -3.42 -8.47 2.27
N ALA A 160 -2.18 -8.80 2.64
CA ALA A 160 -1.06 -8.81 1.71
C ALA A 160 -1.25 -9.83 0.58
N ALA A 161 -1.85 -11.00 0.85
CA ALA A 161 -2.18 -11.96 -0.19
C ALA A 161 -3.23 -11.46 -1.20
N ILE A 162 -4.15 -10.56 -0.81
CA ILE A 162 -5.09 -9.93 -1.75
C ILE A 162 -4.34 -9.04 -2.75
N GLY A 163 -3.36 -8.26 -2.29
CA GLY A 163 -2.51 -7.45 -3.16
C GLY A 163 -1.71 -8.32 -4.14
N ILE A 164 -1.07 -9.39 -3.66
CA ILE A 164 -0.38 -10.37 -4.54
C ILE A 164 -1.31 -10.90 -5.63
N VAL A 165 -2.53 -11.33 -5.27
CA VAL A 165 -3.50 -11.87 -6.24
C VAL A 165 -3.95 -10.80 -7.24
N SER A 166 -4.06 -9.54 -6.82
CA SER A 166 -4.46 -8.44 -7.69
C SER A 166 -3.42 -8.13 -8.75
N ASP A 167 -2.16 -8.02 -8.32
CA ASP A 167 -1.09 -7.47 -9.16
C ASP A 167 -0.33 -8.56 -9.93
N LEU A 168 -0.01 -9.67 -9.25
CA LEU A 168 0.83 -10.76 -9.78
C LEU A 168 0.02 -12.02 -10.14
N GLY A 169 -1.27 -12.04 -9.81
CA GLY A 169 -2.17 -13.14 -10.10
C GLY A 169 -2.06 -14.32 -9.15
N ASP A 170 -2.93 -15.31 -9.34
CA ASP A 170 -3.06 -16.44 -8.42
C ASP A 170 -1.95 -17.49 -8.55
N ARG A 171 -0.92 -17.29 -9.38
CA ARG A 171 0.22 -18.22 -9.48
C ARG A 171 1.53 -17.59 -9.08
N ALA A 172 1.50 -16.40 -8.47
CA ALA A 172 2.69 -15.70 -8.04
C ALA A 172 3.56 -16.59 -7.13
N PRO A 173 4.89 -16.59 -7.31
CA PRO A 173 5.80 -17.56 -6.69
C PRO A 173 6.16 -17.24 -5.23
N PHE A 174 5.30 -16.56 -4.49
CA PHE A 174 5.56 -16.13 -3.12
C PHE A 174 4.99 -17.13 -2.11
N GLU A 175 5.81 -17.49 -1.12
CA GLU A 175 5.42 -18.42 -0.06
C GLU A 175 4.16 -17.94 0.68
N LEU A 176 4.07 -16.63 0.97
CA LEU A 176 2.91 -16.00 1.60
C LEU A 176 1.61 -16.37 0.89
N LEU A 177 1.56 -16.26 -0.44
CA LEU A 177 0.36 -16.59 -1.22
C LEU A 177 0.00 -18.07 -1.07
N SER A 178 1.00 -18.96 -1.11
CA SER A 178 0.77 -20.40 -0.94
C SER A 178 0.18 -20.71 0.44
N THR A 179 0.71 -20.06 1.49
CA THR A 179 0.27 -20.23 2.88
C THR A 179 -1.12 -19.65 3.11
N ALA A 180 -1.36 -18.43 2.65
CA ALA A 180 -2.66 -17.78 2.73
C ALA A 180 -3.75 -18.60 2.02
N LYS A 181 -3.46 -19.19 0.86
CA LYS A 181 -4.42 -20.07 0.16
C LYS A 181 -4.79 -21.32 0.94
N ARG A 182 -3.82 -21.94 1.63
CA ARG A 182 -4.08 -23.10 2.50
C ARG A 182 -4.91 -22.69 3.71
N LYS A 183 -4.60 -21.54 4.31
CA LYS A 183 -5.26 -21.03 5.53
C LYS A 183 -6.68 -20.50 5.28
N TYR A 184 -6.88 -19.76 4.20
CA TYR A 184 -8.12 -18.99 3.95
C TYR A 184 -8.92 -19.46 2.72
N THR A 185 -8.44 -20.46 1.99
CA THR A 185 -8.98 -20.93 0.71
C THR A 185 -8.78 -19.94 -0.45
N ALA A 186 -8.21 -20.43 -1.55
CA ALA A 186 -7.99 -19.63 -2.77
C ALA A 186 -9.27 -18.96 -3.32
N LYS A 187 -10.43 -19.61 -3.14
CA LYS A 187 -11.75 -19.06 -3.50
C LYS A 187 -12.02 -17.71 -2.82
N TYR A 188 -11.87 -17.63 -1.50
CA TYR A 188 -12.21 -16.41 -0.75
C TYR A 188 -11.21 -15.29 -1.00
N LEU A 189 -9.92 -15.61 -1.14
CA LEU A 189 -8.91 -14.62 -1.53
C LEU A 189 -9.24 -13.98 -2.89
N LYS A 190 -9.51 -14.79 -3.91
CA LYS A 190 -9.89 -14.29 -5.25
C LYS A 190 -11.14 -13.42 -5.21
N GLU A 191 -12.18 -13.88 -4.52
CA GLU A 191 -13.45 -13.15 -4.41
C GLU A 191 -13.28 -11.84 -3.65
N ALA A 192 -12.49 -11.81 -2.57
CA ALA A 192 -12.13 -10.59 -1.87
C ALA A 192 -11.36 -9.62 -2.77
N THR A 193 -10.34 -10.10 -3.51
CA THR A 193 -9.60 -9.28 -4.49
C THR A 193 -10.53 -8.63 -5.51
N VAL A 194 -11.50 -9.37 -6.06
CA VAL A 194 -12.46 -8.81 -7.02
C VAL A 194 -13.34 -7.74 -6.38
N LEU A 195 -13.83 -7.94 -5.16
CA LEU A 195 -14.64 -6.95 -4.44
C LEU A 195 -13.85 -5.67 -4.16
N ILE A 196 -12.63 -5.81 -3.63
CA ILE A 196 -11.74 -4.69 -3.29
C ILE A 196 -11.39 -3.88 -4.54
N ASN A 197 -11.03 -4.53 -5.65
CA ASN A 197 -10.61 -3.82 -6.86
C ASN A 197 -11.78 -3.20 -7.65
N ALA A 198 -13.02 -3.62 -7.40
CA ALA A 198 -14.18 -3.13 -8.13
C ALA A 198 -14.45 -1.64 -7.89
N ILE A 199 -14.29 -1.15 -6.67
CA ILE A 199 -14.65 0.23 -6.28
C ILE A 199 -13.79 1.29 -6.96
N ARG A 200 -12.56 0.93 -7.36
CA ARG A 200 -11.68 1.78 -8.17
C ARG A 200 -12.28 2.09 -9.55
N ARG A 201 -13.00 1.11 -10.11
CA ARG A 201 -13.53 1.13 -11.49
C ARG A 201 -14.99 1.58 -11.58
N ALA A 202 -15.73 1.53 -10.49
CA ALA A 202 -17.11 2.03 -10.42
C ALA A 202 -17.19 3.55 -10.67
N SER A 203 -18.33 4.07 -11.12
CA SER A 203 -18.55 5.51 -11.35
C SER A 203 -18.45 6.33 -10.06
N HIS A 204 -18.92 5.76 -8.94
CA HIS A 204 -18.70 6.33 -7.62
C HIS A 204 -17.33 5.88 -7.07
N TYR A 205 -16.33 6.74 -7.21
CA TYR A 205 -14.97 6.47 -6.74
C TYR A 205 -14.89 6.60 -5.22
N ASN A 206 -14.80 5.46 -4.52
CA ASN A 206 -14.60 5.44 -3.07
C ASN A 206 -13.69 4.29 -2.60
N PRO A 207 -12.37 4.34 -2.86
CA PRO A 207 -11.44 3.31 -2.40
C PRO A 207 -11.38 3.15 -0.87
N GLU A 208 -11.85 4.14 -0.08
CA GLU A 208 -11.91 4.00 1.39
C GLU A 208 -12.90 2.92 1.80
N ALA A 209 -13.95 2.64 1.03
CA ALA A 209 -14.84 1.52 1.31
C ALA A 209 -14.10 0.17 1.29
N ALA A 210 -13.10 0.03 0.41
CA ALA A 210 -12.26 -1.17 0.38
C ALA A 210 -11.35 -1.24 1.61
N ALA A 211 -10.69 -0.13 1.98
CA ALA A 211 -9.86 -0.07 3.18
C ALA A 211 -10.68 -0.36 4.45
N GLN A 212 -11.86 0.24 4.59
CA GLN A 212 -12.77 0.02 5.72
C GLN A 212 -13.21 -1.45 5.80
N ALA A 213 -13.51 -2.09 4.67
CA ALA A 213 -13.82 -3.52 4.64
C ALA A 213 -12.63 -4.36 5.12
N LEU A 214 -11.40 -4.05 4.70
CA LEU A 214 -10.21 -4.78 5.15
C LEU A 214 -9.92 -4.56 6.64
N LEU A 215 -10.15 -3.36 7.17
CA LEU A 215 -9.91 -3.04 8.59
C LEU A 215 -10.92 -3.64 9.56
N THR A 216 -12.13 -3.96 9.10
CA THR A 216 -13.25 -4.41 9.95
C THR A 216 -13.51 -5.91 9.92
N HIS A 217 -12.75 -6.67 9.13
CA HIS A 217 -12.89 -8.13 9.03
C HIS A 217 -11.56 -8.80 9.34
N SER A 218 -11.62 -10.00 9.90
CA SER A 218 -10.41 -10.72 10.34
C SER A 218 -9.84 -11.66 9.28
N ASN A 219 -10.62 -11.98 8.24
CA ASN A 219 -10.26 -12.92 7.19
C ASN A 219 -11.12 -12.70 5.92
N PRO A 220 -10.71 -13.22 4.75
CA PRO A 220 -11.41 -12.96 3.49
C PRO A 220 -12.78 -13.63 3.43
N LYS A 221 -13.02 -14.73 4.16
CA LYS A 221 -14.34 -15.38 4.20
C LYS A 221 -15.37 -14.51 4.90
N GLU A 222 -15.01 -13.88 6.01
CA GLU A 222 -15.87 -12.94 6.71
C GLU A 222 -16.18 -11.72 5.84
N LEU A 223 -15.15 -11.09 5.24
CA LEU A 223 -15.33 -9.96 4.34
C LEU A 223 -16.27 -10.30 3.18
N VAL A 224 -16.02 -11.43 2.50
CA VAL A 224 -16.81 -11.87 1.34
C VAL A 224 -18.25 -12.24 1.70
N ASN A 225 -18.57 -12.60 2.94
CA ASN A 225 -19.95 -12.92 3.34
C ASN A 225 -20.63 -11.79 4.13
N SER A 226 -19.92 -10.69 4.37
CA SER A 226 -20.42 -9.59 5.15
C SER A 226 -21.53 -8.81 4.44
N THR A 227 -22.38 -8.20 5.26
CA THR A 227 -23.45 -7.28 4.88
C THR A 227 -23.18 -5.87 5.37
N SER A 228 -21.95 -5.54 5.81
CA SER A 228 -21.60 -4.17 6.22
C SER A 228 -21.73 -3.18 5.06
N ASP A 229 -21.98 -1.90 5.38
CA ASP A 229 -22.16 -0.85 4.37
C ASP A 229 -20.97 -0.76 3.41
N ALA A 230 -19.75 -0.89 3.93
CA ALA A 230 -18.53 -0.92 3.12
C ALA A 230 -18.57 -2.07 2.09
N VAL A 231 -18.91 -3.29 2.51
CA VAL A 231 -18.98 -4.46 1.62
C VAL A 231 -20.15 -4.36 0.64
N GLN A 232 -21.28 -3.77 1.05
CA GLN A 232 -22.38 -3.50 0.13
C GLN A 232 -21.97 -2.52 -0.98
N GLN A 233 -21.22 -1.46 -0.66
CA GLN A 233 -20.66 -0.55 -1.67
C GLN A 233 -19.75 -1.28 -2.66
N LEU A 234 -18.87 -2.17 -2.18
CA LEU A 234 -18.01 -2.99 -3.05
C LEU A 234 -18.81 -3.90 -3.98
N ARG A 235 -19.93 -4.48 -3.50
CA ARG A 235 -20.81 -5.30 -4.34
C ARG A 235 -21.53 -4.50 -5.40
N SER A 236 -22.05 -3.32 -5.05
CA SER A 236 -22.68 -2.41 -6.00
C SER A 236 -21.69 -1.99 -7.09
N ALA A 237 -20.47 -1.62 -6.68
CA ALA A 237 -19.37 -1.32 -7.61
C ALA A 237 -19.04 -2.49 -8.53
N ARG A 238 -18.96 -3.72 -8.01
CA ARG A 238 -18.72 -4.91 -8.83
C ARG A 238 -19.84 -5.16 -9.83
N ALA A 239 -21.10 -5.00 -9.41
CA ALA A 239 -22.25 -5.17 -10.30
C ALA A 239 -22.23 -4.15 -11.44
N GLU A 240 -21.90 -2.90 -11.14
CA GLU A 240 -21.74 -1.83 -12.14
C GLU A 240 -20.62 -2.14 -13.13
N VAL A 241 -19.43 -2.49 -12.64
CA VAL A 241 -18.27 -2.84 -13.48
C VAL A 241 -18.60 -4.02 -14.39
N LYS A 242 -19.28 -5.04 -13.85
CA LYS A 242 -19.72 -6.20 -14.63
C LYS A 242 -20.68 -5.79 -15.75
N ALA A 243 -21.69 -4.97 -15.44
CA ALA A 243 -22.65 -4.50 -16.44
C ALA A 243 -21.98 -3.69 -17.55
N ALA A 244 -21.01 -2.84 -17.21
CA ALA A 244 -20.25 -2.07 -18.19
C ALA A 244 -19.40 -2.96 -19.12
N MET A 245 -18.80 -4.04 -18.59
CA MET A 245 -18.04 -5.01 -19.39
C MET A 245 -18.91 -5.87 -20.31
N GLU A 246 -20.17 -6.12 -19.96
CA GLU A 246 -21.12 -6.88 -20.80
C GLU A 246 -21.73 -6.02 -21.92
N ALA A 247 -21.68 -4.69 -21.78
CA ALA A 247 -22.25 -3.73 -22.72
C ALA A 247 -21.26 -3.19 -23.78
N GLY A 248 -19.96 -3.43 -23.59
CA GLY A 248 -18.88 -3.01 -24.50
C GLY A 248 -18.33 -4.16 -25.32
#